data_AF-A0A4Q7XXE7-F1
#
_entry.id   AF-A0A4Q7XXE7-F1
#
_cell.length_a   1.000
_cell.length_b   1.000
_cell.length_c   1.000
_cell.angle_alpha   90.00
_cell.angle_beta   90.00
_cell.angle_gamma   90.00
#
_symmetry.space_group_name_H-M   'P 1'
#
loop_
_entity.id
_entity.type
_entity.pdbx_description
1 polymer ?
#
loop_
_entity_poly.entity_id
_entity_poly.type
_entity_poly.pdbx_seq_one_letter_code
_entity_poly.pdbx_strand_id
1 'polypeptide(L)'
;MIHRKRTATGLLLMFCIASTVSSQTVLGFPLFGKKKSEDYQTTRKLTANQVALVDKAIASEKALVKTVSDRTPLVETYIQLMKPQPVFGQVPSSDQHFLGRVDFEKVIRDDAYQINQKTSKGTVNGKAGFLKQAFFLPAVTSSSLHMNFSEAGFVQMLLIDSANFDRQHYVFSYVRNEFLGSIPTAVFSVTPIHKKRSKGRFFGRIWVESHSGSIVRFNGKFDGSETDHRDYYNFDSWRTNVQPNLWLPTSIYVEATDSRSATRTLRFKAISNVWGYQLIAPSGENEKTSLDVVGATDVSNDGMDLSPLGAQREWVNQAENNIIDRLYQAGLIDAPSEFDKTLEALASNILAYNGITPPRPVRCRTLLTEPLESLAVGDTILISKGLLDTTGVISQDGAQQMGNINGILAFQLAHILLSHRLDTKFAFSDRTLFPSTEVFNRLPMHHTDEDNTAAAKKAMELQSAKELEGGQQYFGLYLKQLQQQVKQLKALNEPLIGDGLVKSDRDPTLWMAALVTKAPNLDANDLKQQSAMPLSSFLRHDPWSGQLTVRHSAYEPLLSPADKMPFDITPVYLKLNYYQEAAQTSASN
;
A
#
# COMPACT_ATOMS: atom_id res chain seq x y z
N MET A 1 -27.00 46.60 51.10
CA MET A 1 -26.40 47.41 52.19
C MET A 1 -25.12 46.70 52.63
N ILE A 2 -23.95 47.23 52.26
CA ILE A 2 -23.08 48.14 53.05
C ILE A 2 -22.26 47.41 54.15
N HIS A 3 -20.99 47.17 53.82
CA HIS A 3 -19.77 47.13 54.67
C HIS A 3 -19.69 46.11 55.86
N ARG A 4 -18.50 45.69 56.32
CA ARG A 4 -17.19 46.39 56.36
C ARG A 4 -15.98 45.42 56.38
N LYS A 5 -14.80 45.93 55.97
CA LYS A 5 -13.49 45.22 55.95
C LYS A 5 -12.89 44.99 57.35
N ARG A 6 -12.00 43.99 57.48
CA ARG A 6 -10.75 44.08 58.28
C ARG A 6 -9.65 43.13 57.76
N THR A 7 -8.41 43.35 58.20
CA THR A 7 -7.13 42.97 57.55
C THR A 7 -6.17 42.22 58.47
N ALA A 8 -5.42 41.25 57.93
CA ALA A 8 -4.12 40.76 58.43
C ALA A 8 -3.42 39.88 57.34
N THR A 9 -2.23 39.27 57.54
CA THR A 9 -0.88 39.87 57.57
C THR A 9 0.18 38.78 57.29
N GLY A 10 1.08 38.99 56.30
CA GLY A 10 2.23 38.10 56.00
C GLY A 10 1.87 36.81 55.21
N LEU A 11 2.81 36.15 54.51
CA LEU A 11 4.26 36.34 54.42
C LEU A 11 4.76 36.05 52.98
N LEU A 12 5.80 36.78 52.52
CA LEU A 12 6.55 36.43 51.31
C LEU A 12 7.51 35.25 51.57
N LEU A 13 7.77 34.44 50.53
CA LEU A 13 9.14 34.03 50.24
C LEU A 13 9.36 33.82 48.73
N MET A 14 10.05 34.76 48.09
CA MET A 14 10.63 34.60 46.74
C MET A 14 12.06 34.09 46.90
N PHE A 15 12.46 33.12 46.09
CA PHE A 15 13.88 32.78 45.89
C PHE A 15 14.27 33.00 44.43
N CYS A 16 14.81 34.18 44.16
CA CYS A 16 15.63 34.42 42.97
C CYS A 16 17.08 34.12 43.33
N ILE A 17 17.77 33.33 42.50
CA ILE A 17 19.23 33.36 42.40
C ILE A 17 19.56 33.78 40.97
N ALA A 18 20.41 34.79 40.86
CA ALA A 18 20.73 35.49 39.62
C ALA A 18 22.21 35.30 39.24
N SER A 19 22.60 35.96 38.14
CA SER A 19 23.97 36.13 37.63
C SER A 19 24.54 34.92 36.86
N THR A 20 25.28 35.07 35.75
CA THR A 20 25.80 36.29 35.07
C THR A 20 25.62 36.19 33.54
N VAL A 21 25.32 37.32 32.88
CA VAL A 21 25.57 37.50 31.44
C VAL A 21 26.28 38.84 31.27
N SER A 22 27.54 38.78 30.85
CA SER A 22 28.40 39.95 30.63
C SER A 22 28.18 40.53 29.23
N SER A 23 27.47 41.65 29.16
CA SER A 23 27.41 42.48 27.95
C SER A 23 28.76 43.17 27.71
N GLN A 24 29.37 42.93 26.56
CA GLN A 24 30.38 43.83 25.99
C GLN A 24 30.00 44.21 24.56
N THR A 25 29.57 45.45 24.41
CA THR A 25 29.38 46.12 23.12
C THR A 25 30.73 46.58 22.59
N VAL A 26 31.17 46.04 21.45
CA VAL A 26 32.25 46.61 20.64
C VAL A 26 31.70 46.90 19.25
N LEU A 27 31.61 48.19 18.90
CA LEU A 27 31.30 48.65 17.55
C LEU A 27 32.57 48.51 16.69
N GLY A 28 32.47 47.76 15.58
CA GLY A 28 33.54 47.59 14.61
C GLY A 28 32.99 47.15 13.25
N PHE A 29 33.40 47.84 12.18
CA PHE A 29 32.90 47.61 10.82
C PHE A 29 33.35 46.25 10.23
N PRO A 30 32.61 45.70 9.24
CA PRO A 30 32.82 44.32 8.80
C PRO A 30 34.03 44.17 7.88
N LEU A 31 34.96 43.29 8.26
CA LEU A 31 35.97 42.74 7.36
C LEU A 31 35.44 41.47 6.67
N PHE A 32 35.49 41.45 5.34
CA PHE A 32 35.08 40.31 4.51
C PHE A 32 35.98 39.09 4.78
N GLY A 33 35.52 38.18 5.64
CA GLY A 33 36.13 36.87 5.87
C GLY A 33 35.14 35.75 5.57
N LYS A 34 35.39 34.94 4.53
CA LYS A 34 34.60 33.75 4.23
C LYS A 34 34.80 32.69 5.32
N LYS A 35 33.98 32.72 6.38
CA LYS A 35 33.82 31.56 7.27
C LYS A 35 33.19 30.43 6.45
N LYS A 36 33.98 29.38 6.18
CA LYS A 36 33.43 28.07 5.81
C LYS A 36 32.46 27.64 6.91
N SER A 37 31.30 27.15 6.52
CA SER A 37 30.44 26.37 7.42
C SER A 37 31.23 25.17 7.93
N GLU A 38 31.20 24.92 9.25
CA GLU A 38 31.79 23.72 9.82
C GLU A 38 30.98 22.49 9.37
N ASP A 39 31.64 21.58 8.66
CA ASP A 39 31.03 20.32 8.21
C ASP A 39 30.75 19.43 9.43
N TYR A 40 29.46 19.25 9.75
CA TYR A 40 28.99 18.33 10.80
C TYR A 40 29.08 16.85 10.39
N GLN A 41 30.25 16.39 9.94
CA GLN A 41 30.64 14.97 9.96
C GLN A 41 32.14 14.82 10.27
N THR A 42 32.47 14.72 11.55
CA THR A 42 33.75 14.12 11.97
C THR A 42 33.72 12.63 11.60
N THR A 43 34.33 12.30 10.46
CA THR A 43 34.46 10.93 9.95
C THR A 43 35.35 10.08 10.85
N ARG A 44 34.78 9.61 11.96
CA ARG A 44 35.41 8.62 12.84
C ARG A 44 35.74 7.38 12.00
N LYS A 45 37.02 7.00 11.96
CA LYS A 45 37.46 5.78 11.27
C LYS A 45 36.64 4.59 11.78
N LEU A 46 36.10 3.81 10.84
CA LEU A 46 35.36 2.59 11.15
C LEU A 46 36.24 1.60 11.93
N THR A 47 35.65 0.90 12.89
CA THR A 47 36.32 -0.21 13.59
C THR A 47 36.44 -1.41 12.66
N ALA A 48 37.34 -2.37 12.97
CA ALA A 48 37.50 -3.58 12.16
C ALA A 48 36.16 -4.34 11.96
N ASN A 49 35.35 -4.46 13.01
CA ASN A 49 34.03 -5.09 12.95
C ASN A 49 33.05 -4.31 12.05
N GLN A 50 33.10 -2.97 12.07
CA GLN A 50 32.28 -2.13 11.20
C GLN A 50 32.70 -2.23 9.73
N VAL A 51 34.01 -2.33 9.45
CA VAL A 51 34.52 -2.58 8.08
C VAL A 51 34.05 -3.94 7.59
N ALA A 52 34.21 -5.00 8.39
CA ALA A 52 33.76 -6.35 8.04
C ALA A 52 32.23 -6.42 7.80
N LEU A 53 31.43 -5.65 8.56
CA LEU A 53 29.99 -5.58 8.36
C LEU A 53 29.60 -4.82 7.09
N VAL A 54 30.32 -3.76 6.72
CA VAL A 54 30.15 -3.07 5.43
C VAL A 54 30.54 -3.98 4.25
N ASP A 55 31.64 -4.72 4.38
CA ASP A 55 32.08 -5.65 3.33
C ASP A 55 31.07 -6.83 3.16
N LYS A 56 30.48 -7.33 4.26
CA LYS A 56 29.33 -8.26 4.21
C LYS A 56 28.12 -7.64 3.52
N ALA A 57 27.78 -6.39 3.81
CA ALA A 57 26.63 -5.70 3.21
C ALA A 57 26.77 -5.54 1.70
N ILE A 58 27.97 -5.22 1.24
CA ILE A 58 28.30 -5.16 -0.20
C ILE A 58 28.14 -6.53 -0.87
N ALA A 59 28.59 -7.61 -0.21
CA ALA A 59 28.40 -8.97 -0.73
C ALA A 59 26.92 -9.39 -0.74
N SER A 60 26.17 -9.09 0.32
CA SER A 60 24.75 -9.41 0.45
C SER A 60 23.91 -8.65 -0.57
N GLU A 61 24.18 -7.36 -0.84
CA GLU A 61 23.44 -6.59 -1.85
C GLU A 61 23.66 -7.18 -3.25
N LYS A 62 24.90 -7.58 -3.60
CA LYS A 62 25.21 -8.23 -4.88
C LYS A 62 24.51 -9.58 -5.04
N ALA A 63 24.44 -10.37 -3.96
CA ALA A 63 23.69 -11.63 -3.95
C ALA A 63 22.16 -11.41 -4.07
N LEU A 64 21.63 -10.34 -3.44
CA LEU A 64 20.23 -9.95 -3.56
C LEU A 64 19.87 -9.53 -4.97
N VAL A 65 20.68 -8.65 -5.60
CA VAL A 65 20.47 -8.18 -6.99
C VAL A 65 20.33 -9.36 -7.95
N LYS A 66 21.19 -10.39 -7.81
CA LYS A 66 21.08 -11.64 -8.58
C LYS A 66 19.82 -12.45 -8.22
N THR A 67 19.45 -12.52 -6.94
CA THR A 67 18.25 -13.27 -6.52
C THR A 67 16.94 -12.63 -7.00
N VAL A 68 16.90 -11.30 -7.17
CA VAL A 68 15.73 -10.60 -7.72
C VAL A 68 15.71 -10.53 -9.24
N SER A 69 16.85 -10.54 -9.94
CA SER A 69 16.88 -10.56 -11.42
C SER A 69 16.15 -11.76 -12.00
N ASP A 70 16.18 -12.88 -11.29
CA ASP A 70 15.60 -14.16 -11.72
C ASP A 70 14.08 -14.25 -11.40
N ARG A 71 13.43 -13.12 -11.05
CA ARG A 71 12.04 -13.07 -10.53
C ARG A 71 11.23 -11.93 -11.13
N THR A 72 9.92 -12.15 -11.22
CA THR A 72 8.96 -11.17 -11.78
C THR A 72 7.77 -10.89 -10.85
N PRO A 73 7.99 -10.25 -9.67
CA PRO A 73 6.89 -9.93 -8.75
C PRO A 73 5.95 -8.88 -9.33
N LEU A 74 4.79 -8.73 -8.70
CA LEU A 74 3.93 -7.58 -8.90
C LEU A 74 4.45 -6.40 -8.08
N VAL A 75 4.36 -5.21 -8.68
CA VAL A 75 4.58 -3.93 -8.01
C VAL A 75 3.35 -3.07 -8.24
N GLU A 76 2.72 -2.66 -7.14
CA GLU A 76 1.69 -1.63 -7.14
C GLU A 76 2.33 -0.32 -6.70
N THR A 77 2.04 0.78 -7.40
CA THR A 77 2.47 2.13 -7.00
C THR A 77 1.28 3.07 -7.02
N TYR A 78 0.98 3.65 -5.86
CA TYR A 78 -0.05 4.65 -5.69
C TYR A 78 0.56 5.98 -5.30
N ILE A 79 0.13 7.05 -5.97
CA ILE A 79 0.71 8.40 -5.90
C ILE A 79 -0.39 9.39 -5.56
N GLN A 80 -0.13 10.31 -4.63
CA GLN A 80 -1.02 11.43 -4.32
C GLN A 80 -0.28 12.76 -4.47
N LEU A 81 -0.76 13.62 -5.37
CA LEU A 81 -0.28 14.99 -5.49
C LEU A 81 -0.91 15.83 -4.38
N MET A 82 -0.10 16.47 -3.55
CA MET A 82 -0.56 17.18 -2.36
C MET A 82 -0.80 18.67 -2.63
N LYS A 83 -1.73 19.27 -1.88
CA LYS A 83 -1.95 20.72 -1.83
C LYS A 83 -2.07 21.21 -0.39
N PRO A 84 -1.69 22.46 -0.07
CA PRO A 84 -1.93 23.05 1.24
C PRO A 84 -3.43 23.12 1.56
N GLN A 85 -3.79 22.95 2.84
CA GLN A 85 -5.16 23.08 3.34
C GLN A 85 -5.14 23.64 4.78
N PRO A 86 -5.94 24.66 5.16
CA PRO A 86 -5.76 25.35 6.45
C PRO A 86 -6.00 24.55 7.74
N VAL A 87 -6.84 23.52 7.69
CA VAL A 87 -7.29 22.71 8.85
C VAL A 87 -6.49 21.41 8.95
N PHE A 88 -6.33 20.70 7.83
CA PHE A 88 -5.61 19.43 7.72
C PHE A 88 -4.11 19.62 7.43
N GLY A 89 -3.63 20.86 7.27
CA GLY A 89 -2.28 21.21 6.85
C GLY A 89 -2.05 20.96 5.35
N GLN A 90 -2.26 19.72 4.89
CA GLN A 90 -2.19 19.33 3.48
C GLN A 90 -3.23 18.25 3.19
N VAL A 91 -3.71 18.17 1.94
CA VAL A 91 -4.63 17.11 1.48
C VAL A 91 -4.28 16.69 0.05
N PRO A 92 -4.69 15.49 -0.39
CA PRO A 92 -4.61 15.10 -1.80
C PRO A 92 -5.39 16.06 -2.72
N SER A 93 -4.87 16.25 -3.94
CA SER A 93 -5.43 17.12 -4.97
C SER A 93 -5.79 16.36 -6.26
N SER A 94 -5.00 15.33 -6.56
CA SER A 94 -5.15 14.32 -7.61
C SER A 94 -4.34 13.10 -7.18
N ASP A 95 -4.71 11.93 -7.69
CA ASP A 95 -4.04 10.65 -7.47
C ASP A 95 -3.69 9.95 -8.79
N GLN A 96 -2.83 8.93 -8.71
CA GLN A 96 -2.52 8.01 -9.79
C GLN A 96 -2.26 6.62 -9.21
N HIS A 97 -2.69 5.59 -9.93
CA HIS A 97 -2.49 4.18 -9.57
C HIS A 97 -1.81 3.46 -10.74
N PHE A 98 -0.87 2.57 -10.41
CA PHE A 98 -0.16 1.72 -11.35
C PHE A 98 0.00 0.34 -10.73
N LEU A 99 -0.25 -0.71 -11.53
CA LEU A 99 0.00 -2.10 -11.15
C LEU A 99 0.66 -2.83 -12.32
N GLY A 100 1.87 -3.35 -12.10
CA GLY A 100 2.67 -3.99 -13.13
C GLY A 100 3.41 -5.23 -12.61
N ARG A 101 3.80 -6.12 -13.52
CA ARG A 101 4.83 -7.13 -13.22
C ARG A 101 6.19 -6.57 -13.58
N VAL A 102 7.10 -6.54 -12.61
CA VAL A 102 8.44 -6.00 -12.78
C VAL A 102 9.39 -7.08 -13.25
N ASP A 103 10.12 -6.80 -14.33
CA ASP A 103 11.27 -7.59 -14.77
C ASP A 103 12.55 -6.91 -14.24
N PHE A 104 13.10 -7.42 -13.14
CA PHE A 104 14.31 -6.87 -12.56
C PHE A 104 15.53 -7.04 -13.47
N GLU A 105 15.60 -8.11 -14.27
CA GLU A 105 16.72 -8.30 -15.21
C GLU A 105 16.80 -7.13 -16.20
N LYS A 106 15.65 -6.67 -16.72
CA LYS A 106 15.57 -5.46 -17.54
C LYS A 106 15.90 -4.19 -16.75
N VAL A 107 15.32 -3.98 -15.57
CA VAL A 107 15.59 -2.79 -14.73
C VAL A 107 17.06 -2.68 -14.31
N ILE A 108 17.74 -3.81 -14.13
CA ILE A 108 19.17 -3.88 -13.78
C ILE A 108 20.07 -3.67 -15.01
N ARG A 109 19.63 -4.07 -16.21
CA ARG A 109 20.40 -3.97 -17.45
C ARG A 109 20.22 -2.67 -18.23
N ASP A 110 19.12 -1.95 -18.07
CA ASP A 110 18.80 -0.79 -18.91
C ASP A 110 19.61 0.47 -18.51
N ASP A 111 20.16 1.14 -19.52
CA ASP A 111 21.12 2.24 -19.36
C ASP A 111 20.50 3.44 -18.63
N ALA A 112 21.07 3.79 -17.47
CA ALA A 112 20.59 4.89 -16.63
C ALA A 112 20.49 6.24 -17.38
N TYR A 113 19.26 6.65 -17.68
CA TYR A 113 18.87 8.01 -18.04
C TYR A 113 19.75 8.69 -19.12
N GLN A 114 19.91 8.04 -20.28
CA GLN A 114 20.16 8.79 -21.52
C GLN A 114 18.88 9.52 -21.94
N ILE A 115 18.68 10.73 -21.38
CA ILE A 115 17.74 11.71 -21.94
C ILE A 115 18.16 11.94 -23.39
N ASN A 116 17.37 11.41 -24.33
CA ASN A 116 17.69 11.46 -25.74
C ASN A 116 17.49 12.90 -26.22
N GLN A 117 18.54 13.73 -26.17
CA GLN A 117 18.47 15.18 -26.44
C GLN A 117 17.89 15.55 -27.83
N LYS A 118 17.78 14.56 -28.74
CA LYS A 118 17.13 14.69 -30.04
C LYS A 118 15.60 14.70 -29.98
N THR A 119 14.96 14.15 -28.94
CA THR A 119 13.50 14.23 -28.74
C THR A 119 13.07 15.37 -27.81
N SER A 120 14.04 16.02 -27.13
CA SER A 120 13.80 17.16 -26.22
C SER A 120 13.66 18.52 -26.93
N LYS A 121 13.58 18.55 -28.25
CA LYS A 121 13.25 19.75 -29.06
C LYS A 121 12.09 19.40 -29.98
N GLY A 122 10.90 19.90 -29.63
CA GLY A 122 9.72 19.66 -30.46
C GLY A 122 9.78 20.41 -31.79
N THR A 123 9.35 19.74 -32.86
CA THR A 123 8.73 20.37 -34.04
C THR A 123 7.64 19.43 -34.56
N VAL A 124 6.60 20.02 -35.14
CA VAL A 124 5.39 19.36 -35.66
C VAL A 124 5.66 18.63 -36.99
N ASN A 125 4.82 17.66 -37.33
CA ASN A 125 4.67 16.91 -38.61
C ASN A 125 5.56 15.66 -38.84
N GLY A 126 4.89 14.52 -39.06
CA GLY A 126 5.49 13.29 -39.61
C GLY A 126 4.59 12.07 -39.35
N LYS A 127 4.12 11.38 -40.39
CA LYS A 127 3.22 10.21 -40.27
C LYS A 127 4.00 8.88 -40.25
N ALA A 128 3.44 7.94 -39.49
CA ALA A 128 3.64 6.47 -39.54
C ALA A 128 4.97 5.86 -39.05
N GLY A 129 4.84 4.91 -38.12
CA GLY A 129 5.81 3.82 -37.88
C GLY A 129 6.78 4.00 -36.71
N PHE A 130 6.44 3.47 -35.53
CA PHE A 130 6.99 2.20 -35.01
C PHE A 130 6.21 1.77 -33.75
N LEU A 131 6.07 0.47 -33.52
CA LEU A 131 5.09 -0.11 -32.59
C LEU A 131 5.63 -0.29 -31.15
N LYS A 132 4.72 -0.03 -30.19
CA LYS A 132 4.41 -0.83 -28.97
C LYS A 132 5.56 -1.49 -28.20
N GLN A 133 5.73 -1.07 -26.93
CA GLN A 133 5.65 -2.00 -25.79
C GLN A 133 5.30 -1.25 -24.47
N ALA A 134 4.11 -0.66 -24.41
CA ALA A 134 3.51 -0.17 -23.17
C ALA A 134 1.99 -0.34 -23.28
N PHE A 135 1.40 -1.22 -22.46
CA PHE A 135 -0.04 -1.41 -22.41
C PHE A 135 -0.68 -0.29 -21.59
N PHE A 136 -0.90 0.86 -22.23
CA PHE A 136 -1.83 1.86 -21.74
C PHE A 136 -3.24 1.50 -22.24
N LEU A 137 -4.18 1.31 -21.31
CA LEU A 137 -5.59 1.62 -21.58
C LEU A 137 -5.83 3.12 -21.31
N PRO A 138 -6.84 3.75 -21.95
CA PRO A 138 -6.76 5.18 -22.24
C PRO A 138 -7.52 6.11 -21.28
N ALA A 139 -6.78 7.12 -20.80
CA ALA A 139 -7.19 8.52 -20.69
C ALA A 139 -8.40 8.90 -19.82
N VAL A 140 -8.08 9.59 -18.71
CA VAL A 140 -8.79 10.82 -18.32
C VAL A 140 -7.84 12.01 -18.45
N THR A 141 -8.15 12.93 -19.35
CA THR A 141 -7.36 14.14 -19.58
C THR A 141 -7.62 15.20 -18.49
N SER A 142 -6.67 15.40 -17.59
CA SER A 142 -6.60 16.60 -16.73
C SER A 142 -5.42 17.49 -17.14
N SER A 143 -5.74 18.63 -17.75
CA SER A 143 -4.76 19.59 -18.27
C SER A 143 -4.19 20.49 -17.17
N SER A 144 -3.39 19.92 -16.27
CA SER A 144 -2.42 20.66 -15.44
C SER A 144 -1.34 19.72 -14.88
N LEU A 145 -0.06 20.13 -14.97
CA LEU A 145 1.14 19.39 -14.56
C LEU A 145 1.46 18.12 -15.37
N HIS A 146 2.20 18.28 -16.48
CA HIS A 146 3.00 17.21 -17.07
C HIS A 146 4.12 16.80 -16.10
N MET A 147 3.85 15.79 -15.26
CA MET A 147 4.86 15.02 -14.55
C MET A 147 4.93 13.64 -15.21
N ASN A 148 6.04 13.36 -15.89
CA ASN A 148 6.31 12.04 -16.45
C ASN A 148 6.76 11.11 -15.32
N PHE A 149 5.81 10.61 -14.53
CA PHE A 149 6.06 9.52 -13.60
C PHE A 149 6.42 8.28 -14.42
N SER A 150 7.68 7.86 -14.35
CA SER A 150 8.13 6.60 -14.94
C SER A 150 8.08 5.54 -13.85
N GLU A 151 7.26 4.51 -14.05
CA GLU A 151 7.14 3.34 -13.17
C GLU A 151 8.53 2.76 -12.85
N ALA A 152 9.39 2.62 -13.88
CA ALA A 152 10.78 2.20 -13.77
C ALA A 152 11.61 3.01 -12.74
N GLY A 153 11.32 4.30 -12.55
CA GLY A 153 12.01 5.14 -11.56
C GLY A 153 11.64 4.83 -10.12
N PHE A 154 10.39 4.40 -9.85
CA PHE A 154 9.99 3.89 -8.54
C PHE A 154 10.55 2.48 -8.32
N VAL A 155 10.51 1.63 -9.34
CA VAL A 155 11.07 0.27 -9.28
C VAL A 155 12.59 0.28 -9.01
N GLN A 156 13.33 1.26 -9.55
CA GLN A 156 14.75 1.45 -9.25
C GLN A 156 15.02 1.67 -7.74
N MET A 157 14.09 2.28 -6.99
CA MET A 157 14.21 2.55 -5.55
C MET A 157 14.09 1.27 -4.67
N LEU A 158 13.82 0.10 -5.26
CA LEU A 158 13.85 -1.19 -4.57
C LEU A 158 15.29 -1.68 -4.32
N LEU A 159 16.26 -1.12 -5.05
CA LEU A 159 17.69 -1.45 -4.99
C LEU A 159 18.51 -0.21 -4.65
N ILE A 160 19.68 -0.39 -4.03
CA ILE A 160 20.54 0.73 -3.62
C ILE A 160 21.40 1.22 -4.80
N ASP A 161 22.10 0.29 -5.43
CA ASP A 161 22.86 0.48 -6.67
C ASP A 161 23.11 -0.94 -7.23
N SER A 162 22.45 -1.26 -8.34
CA SER A 162 22.42 -2.62 -8.90
C SER A 162 23.77 -3.09 -9.47
N ALA A 163 24.71 -2.18 -9.72
CA ALA A 163 25.96 -2.48 -10.42
C ALA A 163 27.22 -2.12 -9.61
N ASN A 164 27.21 -0.98 -8.91
CA ASN A 164 28.41 -0.33 -8.38
C ASN A 164 28.39 -0.08 -6.86
N PHE A 165 27.54 -0.79 -6.11
CA PHE A 165 27.54 -0.74 -4.65
C PHE A 165 28.83 -1.35 -4.06
N ASP A 166 29.85 -0.52 -3.85
CA ASP A 166 31.16 -0.90 -3.32
C ASP A 166 31.93 0.28 -2.69
N ARG A 167 33.12 0.00 -2.13
CA ARG A 167 34.00 0.98 -1.47
C ARG A 167 34.90 1.79 -2.40
N GLN A 168 34.94 1.50 -3.71
CA GLN A 168 35.57 2.33 -4.73
C GLN A 168 34.65 3.48 -5.15
N HIS A 169 33.34 3.27 -4.98
CA HIS A 169 32.30 4.20 -5.39
C HIS A 169 31.62 4.95 -4.25
N TYR A 170 31.59 4.37 -3.04
CA TYR A 170 30.94 4.94 -1.86
C TYR A 170 31.86 5.01 -0.62
N VAL A 171 31.70 6.08 0.16
CA VAL A 171 32.21 6.21 1.53
C VAL A 171 31.13 5.80 2.51
N PHE A 172 31.50 4.98 3.49
CA PHE A 172 30.63 4.52 4.57
C PHE A 172 31.08 5.14 5.90
N SER A 173 30.16 5.78 6.62
CA SER A 173 30.41 6.36 7.95
C SER A 173 29.42 5.80 8.97
N TYR A 174 29.89 5.19 10.04
CA TYR A 174 29.03 4.65 11.10
C TYR A 174 28.31 5.78 11.85
N VAL A 175 27.00 5.59 12.08
CA VAL A 175 26.14 6.55 12.77
C VAL A 175 25.80 6.06 14.19
N ARG A 176 25.16 4.89 14.28
CA ARG A 176 24.66 4.29 15.53
C ARG A 176 24.29 2.82 15.33
N ASN A 177 23.97 2.12 16.40
CA ASN A 177 23.18 0.88 16.34
C ASN A 177 21.70 1.22 16.60
N GLU A 178 20.80 0.43 16.04
CA GLU A 178 19.35 0.62 16.11
C GLU A 178 18.64 -0.73 15.98
N PHE A 179 17.55 -0.94 16.71
CA PHE A 179 16.69 -2.11 16.54
C PHE A 179 15.51 -1.77 15.63
N LEU A 180 15.30 -2.56 14.58
CA LEU A 180 14.10 -2.50 13.76
C LEU A 180 13.25 -3.73 14.10
N GLY A 181 12.25 -3.56 14.96
CA GLY A 181 11.53 -4.69 15.56
C GLY A 181 12.48 -5.53 16.42
N SER A 182 12.60 -6.82 16.12
CA SER A 182 13.56 -7.73 16.80
C SER A 182 14.94 -7.78 16.13
N ILE A 183 15.18 -7.01 15.07
CA ILE A 183 16.40 -7.07 14.27
C ILE A 183 17.46 -6.07 14.77
N PRO A 184 18.64 -6.52 15.27
CA PRO A 184 19.75 -5.64 15.60
C PRO A 184 20.46 -5.15 14.33
N THR A 185 20.45 -3.83 14.11
CA THR A 185 21.10 -3.21 12.94
C THR A 185 22.19 -2.21 13.33
N ALA A 186 23.19 -2.07 12.46
CA ALA A 186 24.13 -0.97 12.47
C ALA A 186 23.79 0.01 11.33
N VAL A 187 23.69 1.29 11.66
CA VAL A 187 23.30 2.37 10.74
C VAL A 187 24.55 3.03 10.18
N PHE A 188 24.67 3.07 8.85
CA PHE A 188 25.75 3.74 8.14
C PHE A 188 25.21 4.84 7.22
N SER A 189 25.89 5.98 7.20
CA SER A 189 25.74 7.00 6.15
C SER A 189 26.53 6.54 4.92
N VAL A 190 25.92 6.64 3.75
CA VAL A 190 26.49 6.25 2.45
C VAL A 190 26.56 7.48 1.56
N THR A 191 27.76 7.80 1.07
CA THR A 191 28.03 8.99 0.25
C THR A 191 28.86 8.64 -0.98
N PRO A 192 28.45 9.00 -2.21
CA PRO A 192 29.26 8.80 -3.41
C PRO A 192 30.60 9.54 -3.34
N ILE A 193 31.70 8.87 -3.71
CA ILE A 193 33.06 9.45 -3.66
C ILE A 193 33.26 10.59 -4.68
N HIS A 194 32.60 10.51 -5.85
CA HIS A 194 32.80 11.45 -6.96
C HIS A 194 31.52 12.21 -7.34
N LYS A 195 31.23 13.33 -6.67
CA LYS A 195 30.04 14.20 -6.90
C LYS A 195 29.80 14.65 -8.36
N LYS A 196 30.81 14.56 -9.25
CA LYS A 196 30.70 14.91 -10.68
C LYS A 196 30.51 13.71 -11.61
N ARG A 197 30.55 12.49 -11.08
CA ARG A 197 30.33 11.20 -11.77
C ARG A 197 29.37 10.30 -10.99
N SER A 198 28.57 10.87 -10.09
CA SER A 198 27.65 10.18 -9.18
C SER A 198 26.19 10.15 -9.67
N LYS A 199 25.91 10.51 -10.93
CA LYS A 199 24.53 10.51 -11.45
C LYS A 199 23.90 9.12 -11.28
N GLY A 200 22.76 9.06 -10.61
CA GLY A 200 22.03 7.81 -10.30
C GLY A 200 22.56 7.03 -9.08
N ARG A 201 23.57 7.52 -8.35
CA ARG A 201 24.12 6.83 -7.17
C ARG A 201 23.39 7.18 -5.89
N PHE A 202 23.27 6.22 -4.97
CA PHE A 202 22.56 6.45 -3.71
C PHE A 202 23.30 7.39 -2.75
N PHE A 203 22.58 8.33 -2.15
CA PHE A 203 23.06 9.18 -1.07
C PHE A 203 22.04 9.14 0.08
N GLY A 204 22.47 8.69 1.26
CA GLY A 204 21.57 8.52 2.39
C GLY A 204 22.11 7.67 3.53
N ARG A 205 21.22 6.88 4.14
CA ARG A 205 21.51 5.96 5.24
C ARG A 205 21.05 4.55 4.91
N ILE A 206 21.80 3.57 5.37
CA ILE A 206 21.47 2.14 5.31
C ILE A 206 21.45 1.55 6.72
N TRP A 207 20.53 0.60 6.96
CA TRP A 207 20.45 -0.20 8.18
C TRP A 207 20.89 -1.63 7.84
N VAL A 208 22.05 -2.03 8.35
CA VAL A 208 22.69 -3.31 8.07
C VAL A 208 22.42 -4.28 9.22
N GLU A 209 21.81 -5.43 8.94
CA GLU A 209 21.55 -6.51 9.89
C GLU A 209 22.86 -7.16 10.36
N SER A 210 22.99 -7.41 11.67
CA SER A 210 24.28 -7.71 12.31
C SER A 210 24.89 -9.09 11.99
N HIS A 211 24.08 -10.12 11.70
CA HIS A 211 24.52 -11.50 11.49
C HIS A 211 24.93 -11.75 10.03
N SER A 212 23.97 -11.61 9.11
CA SER A 212 24.13 -11.84 7.67
C SER A 212 24.82 -10.67 6.97
N GLY A 213 24.66 -9.45 7.49
CA GLY A 213 25.06 -8.22 6.81
C GLY A 213 24.02 -7.71 5.79
N SER A 214 22.83 -8.31 5.70
CA SER A 214 21.81 -7.84 4.75
C SER A 214 21.32 -6.44 5.07
N ILE A 215 21.10 -5.61 4.05
CA ILE A 215 20.56 -4.27 4.21
C ILE A 215 19.03 -4.36 4.23
N VAL A 216 18.42 -4.00 5.37
CA VAL A 216 16.99 -4.22 5.65
C VAL A 216 16.13 -2.97 5.52
N ARG A 217 16.75 -1.79 5.58
CA ARG A 217 16.15 -0.49 5.28
C ARG A 217 17.19 0.43 4.68
N PHE A 218 16.79 1.29 3.74
CA PHE A 218 17.62 2.40 3.27
C PHE A 218 16.78 3.64 2.96
N ASN A 219 17.25 4.79 3.45
CA ASN A 219 16.56 6.07 3.36
C ASN A 219 17.49 7.12 2.77
N GLY A 220 17.05 7.80 1.72
CA GLY A 220 17.89 8.76 1.01
C GLY A 220 17.30 9.21 -0.31
N LYS A 221 18.18 9.50 -1.26
CA LYS A 221 17.83 9.85 -2.64
C LYS A 221 18.92 9.37 -3.59
N PHE A 222 18.62 9.29 -4.88
CA PHE A 222 19.66 9.21 -5.90
C PHE A 222 20.30 10.59 -6.13
N ASP A 223 21.60 10.60 -6.42
CA ASP A 223 22.38 11.81 -6.65
C ASP A 223 22.40 12.19 -8.14
N GLY A 224 22.48 13.49 -8.39
CA GLY A 224 22.60 14.09 -9.72
C GLY A 224 23.69 15.15 -9.70
N SER A 225 24.00 15.79 -10.83
CA SER A 225 24.92 16.94 -10.77
C SER A 225 24.35 18.06 -9.89
N GLU A 226 25.16 19.03 -9.46
CA GLU A 226 24.68 20.15 -8.62
C GLU A 226 23.51 20.94 -9.26
N THR A 227 23.36 20.87 -10.58
CA THR A 227 22.21 21.39 -11.34
C THR A 227 21.01 20.44 -11.41
N ASP A 228 21.22 19.12 -11.33
CA ASP A 228 20.18 18.07 -11.40
C ASP A 228 19.65 17.63 -10.01
N HIS A 229 20.12 18.22 -8.91
CA HIS A 229 19.63 17.95 -7.54
C HIS A 229 18.10 18.18 -7.34
N ARG A 230 17.37 18.60 -8.39
CA ARG A 230 15.93 18.83 -8.44
C ARG A 230 15.12 17.64 -9.00
N ASP A 231 15.79 16.64 -9.58
CA ASP A 231 15.13 15.61 -10.40
C ASP A 231 14.94 14.26 -9.68
N TYR A 232 15.64 14.03 -8.56
CA TYR A 232 15.53 12.81 -7.76
C TYR A 232 14.77 13.04 -6.45
N TYR A 233 13.82 12.15 -6.17
CA TYR A 233 12.95 12.21 -4.98
C TYR A 233 13.64 11.60 -3.75
N ASN A 234 13.18 11.98 -2.55
CA ASN A 234 13.60 11.30 -1.33
C ASN A 234 12.70 10.08 -1.12
N PHE A 235 13.29 8.95 -0.73
CA PHE A 235 12.58 7.71 -0.52
C PHE A 235 13.10 6.93 0.70
N ASP A 236 12.25 6.06 1.23
CA ASP A 236 12.55 5.11 2.30
C ASP A 236 12.11 3.72 1.84
N SER A 237 13.06 2.81 1.65
CA SER A 237 12.85 1.47 1.10
C SER A 237 13.10 0.42 2.18
N TRP A 238 12.17 -0.52 2.32
CA TRP A 238 12.14 -1.54 3.38
C TRP A 238 12.17 -2.95 2.79
N ARG A 239 12.84 -3.86 3.51
CA ARG A 239 12.93 -5.29 3.17
C ARG A 239 12.48 -6.16 4.34
N THR A 240 11.76 -7.24 4.06
CA THR A 240 11.40 -8.26 5.07
C THR A 240 12.16 -9.56 4.84
N ASN A 241 12.37 -10.33 5.91
CA ASN A 241 13.00 -11.64 5.84
C ASN A 241 11.93 -12.70 5.55
N VAL A 242 11.99 -13.29 4.35
CA VAL A 242 10.94 -14.19 3.83
C VAL A 242 11.36 -15.66 3.77
N GLN A 243 12.66 -15.93 3.88
CA GLN A 243 13.26 -17.26 3.98
C GLN A 243 14.56 -17.15 4.79
N PRO A 244 15.18 -18.25 5.25
CA PRO A 244 16.46 -18.19 5.96
C PRO A 244 17.53 -17.41 5.16
N ASN A 245 18.03 -16.33 5.75
CA ASN A 245 18.99 -15.38 5.14
C ASN A 245 18.54 -14.63 3.85
N LEU A 246 17.25 -14.69 3.46
CA LEU A 246 16.73 -13.97 2.30
C LEU A 246 15.91 -12.75 2.70
N TRP A 247 16.41 -11.55 2.37
CA TRP A 247 15.75 -10.27 2.61
C TRP A 247 15.31 -9.63 1.29
N LEU A 248 14.01 -9.56 1.02
CA LEU A 248 13.48 -9.03 -0.25
C LEU A 248 12.82 -7.66 -0.07
N PRO A 249 12.94 -6.74 -1.05
CA PRO A 249 12.19 -5.49 -1.06
C PRO A 249 10.69 -5.71 -0.88
N THR A 250 10.08 -4.99 0.06
CA THR A 250 8.66 -5.13 0.42
C THR A 250 7.87 -3.89 0.02
N SER A 251 8.41 -2.72 0.36
CA SER A 251 7.74 -1.45 0.11
C SER A 251 8.71 -0.28 0.05
N ILE A 252 8.30 0.76 -0.67
CA ILE A 252 8.97 2.05 -0.75
C ILE A 252 7.95 3.13 -0.38
N TYR A 253 8.37 4.09 0.42
CA TYR A 253 7.69 5.37 0.59
C TYR A 253 8.49 6.48 -0.07
N VAL A 254 7.84 7.41 -0.78
CA VAL A 254 8.49 8.51 -1.51
C VAL A 254 7.85 9.84 -1.13
N GLU A 255 8.66 10.85 -0.85
CA GLU A 255 8.24 12.24 -0.65
C GLU A 255 9.04 13.21 -1.54
N ALA A 256 8.31 14.14 -2.16
CA ALA A 256 8.90 15.29 -2.82
C ALA A 256 8.32 16.58 -2.23
N THR A 257 9.16 17.41 -1.62
CA THR A 257 8.79 18.78 -1.21
C THR A 257 8.68 19.69 -2.44
N ASP A 258 7.70 20.59 -2.47
CA ASP A 258 7.70 21.66 -3.46
C ASP A 258 8.77 22.71 -3.14
N SER A 259 9.86 22.68 -3.91
CA SER A 259 10.95 23.66 -3.85
C SER A 259 10.54 25.13 -4.02
N ARG A 260 9.32 25.40 -4.54
CA ARG A 260 8.77 26.75 -4.71
C ARG A 260 7.83 27.16 -3.57
N SER A 261 7.49 26.25 -2.67
CA SER A 261 6.53 26.50 -1.59
C SER A 261 7.20 27.20 -0.41
N ALA A 262 6.75 28.44 -0.12
CA ALA A 262 7.18 29.20 1.06
C ALA A 262 6.83 28.50 2.38
N THR A 263 5.81 27.63 2.38
CA THR A 263 5.33 26.87 3.55
C THR A 263 5.84 25.42 3.58
N ARG A 264 6.81 25.05 2.73
CA ARG A 264 7.42 23.71 2.65
C ARG A 264 6.41 22.58 2.40
N THR A 265 5.33 22.87 1.67
CA THR A 265 4.34 21.83 1.35
C THR A 265 4.93 20.71 0.50
N LEU A 266 4.42 19.50 0.67
CA LEU A 266 4.71 18.40 -0.23
C LEU A 266 4.09 18.69 -1.60
N ARG A 267 4.75 18.21 -2.64
CA ARG A 267 4.27 18.20 -4.02
C ARG A 267 3.53 16.90 -4.29
N PHE A 268 4.09 15.78 -3.86
CA PHE A 268 3.43 14.49 -3.87
C PHE A 268 4.00 13.56 -2.78
N LYS A 269 3.20 12.57 -2.42
CA LYS A 269 3.60 11.34 -1.73
C LYS A 269 3.40 10.16 -2.69
N ALA A 270 4.18 9.11 -2.54
CA ALA A 270 3.89 7.82 -3.18
C ALA A 270 4.23 6.65 -2.25
N ILE A 271 3.52 5.55 -2.44
CA ILE A 271 3.87 4.25 -1.86
C ILE A 271 3.94 3.23 -3.00
N SER A 272 4.98 2.40 -2.98
CA SER A 272 5.08 1.21 -3.82
C SER A 272 5.08 -0.02 -2.93
N ASN A 273 4.19 -0.98 -3.19
CA ASN A 273 4.13 -2.28 -2.53
C ASN A 273 4.56 -3.37 -3.52
N VAL A 274 5.31 -4.38 -3.04
CA VAL A 274 5.87 -5.45 -3.88
C VAL A 274 5.50 -6.81 -3.32
N TRP A 275 5.02 -7.72 -4.17
CA TRP A 275 4.70 -9.08 -3.75
C TRP A 275 4.75 -10.13 -4.86
N GLY A 276 4.66 -11.40 -4.47
CA GLY A 276 4.68 -12.52 -5.40
C GLY A 276 6.07 -12.83 -5.95
N TYR A 277 7.15 -12.64 -5.18
CA TYR A 277 8.48 -13.10 -5.59
C TYR A 277 8.54 -14.61 -5.86
N GLN A 278 7.64 -15.41 -5.27
CA GLN A 278 7.50 -16.84 -5.59
C GLN A 278 6.78 -17.12 -6.92
N LEU A 279 6.06 -16.14 -7.47
CA LEU A 279 5.30 -16.28 -8.71
C LEU A 279 6.27 -16.28 -9.89
N ILE A 280 6.75 -17.47 -10.24
CA ILE A 280 7.54 -17.69 -11.46
C ILE A 280 6.67 -17.26 -12.64
N ALA A 281 7.21 -16.44 -13.56
CA ALA A 281 6.55 -16.20 -14.83
C ALA A 281 6.30 -17.54 -15.55
N PRO A 282 5.17 -17.73 -16.24
CA PRO A 282 4.90 -18.99 -16.93
C PRO A 282 5.90 -19.22 -18.07
N SER A 283 6.99 -19.93 -17.75
CA SER A 283 7.77 -20.69 -18.72
C SER A 283 6.91 -21.83 -19.25
N GLY A 284 6.83 -22.00 -20.58
CA GLY A 284 5.91 -22.93 -21.26
C GLY A 284 6.14 -24.43 -21.01
N GLU A 285 6.88 -24.79 -19.98
CA GLU A 285 7.15 -26.15 -19.52
C GLU A 285 6.99 -26.19 -18.00
N ASN A 286 5.81 -26.59 -17.49
CA ASN A 286 5.60 -27.04 -16.11
C ASN A 286 4.24 -27.77 -15.98
N GLU A 287 3.99 -28.73 -16.87
CA GLU A 287 2.82 -29.62 -16.83
C GLU A 287 3.20 -30.98 -16.19
N LYS A 288 3.77 -30.94 -14.97
CA LYS A 288 4.16 -32.14 -14.20
C LYS A 288 4.00 -31.96 -12.69
N THR A 289 2.76 -31.95 -12.23
CA THR A 289 2.41 -32.39 -10.87
C THR A 289 1.82 -33.79 -10.96
N SER A 290 2.45 -34.78 -10.30
CA SER A 290 1.92 -36.14 -10.22
C SER A 290 0.72 -36.19 -9.28
N LEU A 291 -0.32 -36.93 -9.69
CA LEU A 291 -1.51 -37.21 -8.88
C LEU A 291 -1.24 -38.33 -7.85
N ASP A 292 -0.20 -38.16 -7.04
CA ASP A 292 0.11 -39.06 -5.90
C ASP A 292 -0.28 -38.39 -4.58
N VAL A 293 -1.58 -38.20 -4.36
CA VAL A 293 -2.11 -37.74 -3.07
C VAL A 293 -2.23 -38.95 -2.13
N VAL A 294 -1.18 -39.20 -1.35
CA VAL A 294 -1.17 -40.24 -0.31
C VAL A 294 -2.26 -39.94 0.72
N GLY A 295 -3.32 -40.74 0.73
CA GLY A 295 -4.43 -40.64 1.69
C GLY A 295 -5.73 -40.04 1.16
N ALA A 296 -5.85 -39.75 -0.15
CA ALA A 296 -7.14 -39.41 -0.75
C ALA A 296 -8.03 -40.67 -0.89
N THR A 297 -9.14 -40.73 -0.14
CA THR A 297 -10.19 -41.73 -0.37
C THR A 297 -11.04 -41.29 -1.57
N ASP A 298 -10.97 -42.04 -2.66
CA ASP A 298 -11.85 -41.83 -3.81
C ASP A 298 -13.29 -42.27 -3.47
N VAL A 299 -14.17 -41.29 -3.25
CA VAL A 299 -15.60 -41.46 -2.99
C VAL A 299 -16.46 -41.20 -4.23
N SER A 300 -15.87 -41.14 -5.44
CA SER A 300 -16.61 -40.90 -6.68
C SER A 300 -17.69 -41.97 -6.96
N ASN A 301 -17.48 -43.21 -6.48
CA ASN A 301 -18.45 -44.30 -6.58
C ASN A 301 -19.63 -44.21 -5.57
N ASP A 302 -19.52 -43.37 -4.54
CA ASP A 302 -20.57 -43.18 -3.53
C ASP A 302 -21.55 -42.03 -3.88
N GLY A 303 -21.25 -41.27 -4.95
CA GLY A 303 -22.09 -40.18 -5.45
C GLY A 303 -23.27 -40.66 -6.30
N MET A 304 -24.47 -40.18 -5.99
CA MET A 304 -25.61 -40.27 -6.93
C MET A 304 -25.43 -39.26 -8.08
N ASP A 305 -25.87 -39.63 -9.29
CA ASP A 305 -25.89 -38.74 -10.44
C ASP A 305 -26.57 -37.39 -10.12
N LEU A 306 -25.94 -36.30 -10.54
CA LEU A 306 -26.52 -34.97 -10.36
C LEU A 306 -27.78 -34.80 -11.22
N SER A 307 -28.89 -34.40 -10.57
CA SER A 307 -30.07 -33.91 -11.28
C SER A 307 -29.71 -32.72 -12.20
N PRO A 308 -30.49 -32.40 -13.26
CA PRO A 308 -30.19 -31.29 -14.16
C PRO A 308 -29.99 -29.94 -13.46
N LEU A 309 -30.74 -29.67 -12.38
CA LEU A 309 -30.56 -28.48 -11.54
C LEU A 309 -29.28 -28.55 -10.70
N GLY A 310 -28.92 -29.73 -10.20
CA GLY A 310 -27.65 -29.97 -9.51
C GLY A 310 -26.45 -29.73 -10.44
N ALA A 311 -26.49 -30.28 -11.65
CA ALA A 311 -25.47 -30.08 -12.67
C ALA A 311 -25.33 -28.59 -13.06
N GLN A 312 -26.43 -27.85 -13.19
CA GLN A 312 -26.36 -26.41 -13.48
C GLN A 312 -25.74 -25.61 -12.32
N ARG A 313 -26.00 -25.98 -11.06
CA ARG A 313 -25.36 -25.36 -9.89
C ARG A 313 -23.88 -25.69 -9.80
N GLU A 314 -23.50 -26.93 -10.09
CA GLU A 314 -22.08 -27.33 -10.10
C GLU A 314 -21.31 -26.65 -11.24
N TRP A 315 -21.96 -26.40 -12.39
CA TRP A 315 -21.38 -25.64 -13.48
C TRP A 315 -21.11 -24.16 -13.10
N VAL A 316 -22.00 -23.55 -12.30
CA VAL A 316 -21.78 -22.23 -11.69
C VAL A 316 -20.61 -22.28 -10.69
N ASN A 317 -20.55 -23.29 -9.82
CA ASN A 317 -19.44 -23.51 -8.89
C ASN A 317 -18.08 -23.66 -9.62
N GLN A 318 -18.06 -24.38 -10.75
CA GLN A 318 -16.85 -24.56 -11.56
C GLN A 318 -16.39 -23.25 -12.19
N ALA A 319 -17.32 -22.41 -12.71
CA ALA A 319 -16.98 -21.07 -13.20
C ALA A 319 -16.39 -20.18 -12.10
N GLU A 320 -16.96 -20.25 -10.90
CA GLU A 320 -16.48 -19.51 -9.73
C GLU A 320 -15.07 -19.94 -9.35
N ASN A 321 -14.83 -21.24 -9.13
CA ASN A 321 -13.52 -21.75 -8.73
C ASN A 321 -12.45 -21.45 -9.79
N ASN A 322 -12.76 -21.63 -11.09
CA ASN A 322 -11.85 -21.29 -12.19
C ASN A 322 -11.43 -19.80 -12.18
N ILE A 323 -12.31 -18.88 -11.79
CA ILE A 323 -12.00 -17.44 -11.67
C ILE A 323 -11.13 -17.20 -10.43
N ILE A 324 -11.52 -17.74 -9.27
CA ILE A 324 -10.78 -17.56 -8.02
C ILE A 324 -9.35 -18.10 -8.13
N ASP A 325 -9.18 -19.33 -8.65
CA ASP A 325 -7.86 -19.92 -8.89
C ASP A 325 -7.05 -19.08 -9.89
N ARG A 326 -7.72 -18.51 -10.90
CA ARG A 326 -7.06 -17.66 -11.88
C ARG A 326 -6.57 -16.33 -11.31
N LEU A 327 -7.34 -15.70 -10.44
CA LEU A 327 -6.93 -14.48 -9.72
C LEU A 327 -5.80 -14.76 -8.73
N TYR A 328 -5.81 -15.93 -8.09
CA TYR A 328 -4.74 -16.37 -7.20
C TYR A 328 -3.43 -16.62 -7.96
N GLN A 329 -3.47 -17.38 -9.06
CA GLN A 329 -2.31 -17.59 -9.96
C GLN A 329 -1.77 -16.28 -10.57
N ALA A 330 -2.63 -15.29 -10.77
CA ALA A 330 -2.22 -13.98 -11.25
C ALA A 330 -1.42 -13.19 -10.19
N GLY A 331 -1.61 -13.49 -8.90
CA GLY A 331 -1.11 -12.72 -7.77
C GLY A 331 -2.00 -11.53 -7.42
N LEU A 332 -3.31 -11.62 -7.65
CA LEU A 332 -4.28 -10.53 -7.39
C LEU A 332 -5.13 -10.74 -6.13
N ILE A 333 -5.31 -11.98 -5.68
CA ILE A 333 -5.91 -12.29 -4.37
C ILE A 333 -4.92 -13.05 -3.49
N ASP A 334 -5.08 -12.94 -2.18
CA ASP A 334 -4.36 -13.75 -1.21
C ASP A 334 -4.77 -15.24 -1.28
N ALA A 335 -3.90 -16.14 -0.83
CA ALA A 335 -4.25 -17.46 -0.32
C ALA A 335 -5.28 -17.37 0.82
N PRO A 336 -5.97 -18.47 1.19
CA PRO A 336 -6.91 -18.46 2.31
C PRO A 336 -6.23 -18.05 3.63
N SER A 337 -6.81 -17.08 4.33
CA SER A 337 -6.27 -16.50 5.55
C SER A 337 -7.23 -16.65 6.75
N GLU A 338 -6.74 -16.40 7.97
CA GLU A 338 -7.61 -16.30 9.16
C GLU A 338 -8.51 -15.05 9.11
N PHE A 339 -8.06 -14.00 8.42
CA PHE A 339 -8.84 -12.79 8.23
C PHE A 339 -10.06 -13.03 7.33
N ASP A 340 -9.92 -13.86 6.29
CA ASP A 340 -11.04 -14.27 5.44
C ASP A 340 -12.15 -14.94 6.26
N LYS A 341 -11.81 -15.82 7.21
CA LYS A 341 -12.78 -16.44 8.13
C LYS A 341 -13.52 -15.42 8.99
N THR A 342 -12.89 -14.30 9.33
CA THR A 342 -13.52 -13.20 10.07
C THR A 342 -14.56 -12.50 9.20
N LEU A 343 -14.26 -12.27 7.92
CA LEU A 343 -15.21 -11.73 6.94
C LEU A 343 -16.37 -12.71 6.69
N GLU A 344 -16.08 -14.01 6.55
CA GLU A 344 -17.10 -15.07 6.38
C GLU A 344 -18.04 -15.17 7.58
N ALA A 345 -17.52 -15.04 8.81
CA ALA A 345 -18.33 -15.01 10.02
C ALA A 345 -19.25 -13.78 10.07
N LEU A 346 -18.73 -12.59 9.71
CA LEU A 346 -19.55 -11.37 9.63
C LEU A 346 -20.63 -11.47 8.54
N ALA A 347 -20.29 -12.01 7.36
CA ALA A 347 -21.25 -12.24 6.28
C ALA A 347 -22.34 -13.25 6.70
N SER A 348 -21.95 -14.33 7.36
CA SER A 348 -22.86 -15.34 7.91
C SER A 348 -23.79 -14.76 8.98
N ASN A 349 -23.29 -13.87 9.84
CA ASN A 349 -24.10 -13.17 10.83
C ASN A 349 -25.16 -12.27 10.17
N ILE A 350 -24.80 -11.50 9.14
CA ILE A 350 -25.76 -10.66 8.38
C ILE A 350 -26.88 -11.52 7.79
N LEU A 351 -26.56 -12.67 7.20
CA LEU A 351 -27.54 -13.61 6.66
C LEU A 351 -28.44 -14.19 7.76
N ALA A 352 -27.85 -14.62 8.88
CA ALA A 352 -28.57 -15.21 10.01
C ALA A 352 -29.54 -14.21 10.67
N TYR A 353 -29.13 -12.96 10.89
CA TYR A 353 -30.00 -11.90 11.43
C TYR A 353 -31.19 -11.55 10.52
N ASN A 354 -31.08 -11.84 9.22
CA ASN A 354 -32.16 -11.68 8.25
C ASN A 354 -32.97 -12.97 8.02
N GLY A 355 -32.67 -14.07 8.73
CA GLY A 355 -33.34 -15.36 8.56
C GLY A 355 -33.05 -16.04 7.22
N ILE A 356 -31.91 -15.75 6.60
CA ILE A 356 -31.53 -16.23 5.26
C ILE A 356 -30.53 -17.38 5.39
N THR A 357 -30.90 -18.55 4.84
CA THR A 357 -29.99 -19.69 4.69
C THR A 357 -29.63 -19.83 3.20
N PRO A 358 -28.40 -19.49 2.78
CA PRO A 358 -27.96 -19.67 1.40
C PRO A 358 -27.79 -21.17 1.06
N PRO A 359 -27.89 -21.56 -0.23
CA PRO A 359 -27.76 -22.96 -0.65
C PRO A 359 -26.32 -23.50 -0.55
N ARG A 360 -25.32 -22.60 -0.52
CA ARG A 360 -23.90 -22.89 -0.25
C ARG A 360 -23.39 -21.86 0.78
N PRO A 361 -22.33 -22.18 1.56
CA PRO A 361 -21.66 -21.18 2.39
C PRO A 361 -21.07 -20.05 1.52
N VAL A 362 -21.22 -18.81 1.99
CA VAL A 362 -20.55 -17.65 1.37
C VAL A 362 -19.08 -17.64 1.79
N ARG A 363 -18.17 -17.56 0.82
CA ARG A 363 -16.72 -17.45 1.06
C ARG A 363 -16.30 -15.99 1.00
N CYS A 364 -15.20 -15.63 1.67
CA CYS A 364 -14.56 -14.32 1.50
C CYS A 364 -13.09 -14.49 1.11
N ARG A 365 -12.57 -13.59 0.27
CA ARG A 365 -11.14 -13.46 -0.01
C ARG A 365 -10.76 -11.99 -0.18
N THR A 366 -9.48 -11.69 0.03
CA THR A 366 -8.96 -10.33 -0.09
C THR A 366 -8.21 -10.13 -1.40
N LEU A 367 -8.61 -9.11 -2.18
CA LEU A 367 -7.85 -8.57 -3.32
C LEU A 367 -6.65 -7.77 -2.79
N LEU A 368 -5.48 -7.96 -3.37
CA LEU A 368 -4.22 -7.40 -2.88
C LEU A 368 -4.04 -5.90 -3.19
N THR A 369 -4.96 -5.28 -3.94
CA THR A 369 -4.81 -3.92 -4.50
C THR A 369 -5.41 -2.82 -3.62
N GLU A 370 -4.95 -1.58 -3.82
CA GLU A 370 -5.37 -0.38 -3.08
C GLU A 370 -6.68 0.31 -3.58
N PRO A 371 -7.13 0.24 -4.85
CA PRO A 371 -8.40 0.84 -5.28
C PRO A 371 -9.60 0.33 -4.48
N LEU A 372 -10.58 1.20 -4.20
CA LEU A 372 -11.70 0.92 -3.30
C LEU A 372 -12.79 0.11 -4.01
N GLU A 373 -12.54 -1.19 -4.16
CA GLU A 373 -13.41 -2.11 -4.89
C GLU A 373 -13.80 -3.36 -4.08
N SER A 374 -14.95 -3.91 -4.43
CA SER A 374 -15.45 -5.20 -3.92
C SER A 374 -16.32 -5.86 -4.98
N LEU A 375 -16.42 -7.19 -5.00
CA LEU A 375 -17.27 -7.90 -5.96
C LEU A 375 -17.72 -9.27 -5.42
N ALA A 376 -18.88 -9.73 -5.88
CA ALA A 376 -19.32 -11.10 -5.73
C ALA A 376 -18.96 -11.91 -6.98
N VAL A 377 -18.34 -13.08 -6.78
CA VAL A 377 -18.02 -14.07 -7.83
C VAL A 377 -18.66 -15.39 -7.41
N GLY A 378 -19.82 -15.70 -7.97
CA GLY A 378 -20.63 -16.82 -7.47
C GLY A 378 -21.02 -16.60 -6.01
N ASP A 379 -20.69 -17.54 -5.12
CA ASP A 379 -20.88 -17.38 -3.66
C ASP A 379 -19.60 -16.89 -2.92
N THR A 380 -18.60 -16.37 -3.65
CA THR A 380 -17.37 -15.80 -3.05
C THR A 380 -17.35 -14.27 -3.13
N ILE A 381 -17.23 -13.60 -1.99
CA ILE A 381 -17.03 -12.15 -1.90
C ILE A 381 -15.53 -11.83 -1.95
N LEU A 382 -15.16 -10.88 -2.81
CA LEU A 382 -13.83 -10.30 -2.89
C LEU A 382 -13.88 -8.84 -2.40
N ILE A 383 -12.94 -8.43 -1.55
CA ILE A 383 -12.81 -7.05 -1.05
C ILE A 383 -11.35 -6.60 -1.20
N SER A 384 -11.11 -5.38 -1.67
CA SER A 384 -9.74 -4.85 -1.80
C SER A 384 -9.09 -4.54 -0.46
N LYS A 385 -7.78 -4.73 -0.42
CA LYS A 385 -6.91 -4.37 0.69
C LYS A 385 -7.07 -2.90 1.06
N GLY A 386 -7.09 -1.99 0.09
CA GLY A 386 -7.26 -0.55 0.35
C GLY A 386 -8.63 -0.19 0.94
N LEU A 387 -9.69 -0.90 0.54
CA LEU A 387 -11.02 -0.74 1.14
C LEU A 387 -11.05 -1.24 2.59
N LEU A 388 -10.43 -2.38 2.88
CA LEU A 388 -10.30 -2.94 4.23
C LEU A 388 -9.39 -2.07 5.13
N ASP A 389 -8.28 -1.56 4.61
CA ASP A 389 -7.37 -0.65 5.31
C ASP A 389 -8.10 0.63 5.73
N THR A 390 -8.73 1.30 4.76
CA THR A 390 -9.33 2.62 4.99
C THR A 390 -10.60 2.54 5.84
N THR A 391 -11.27 1.38 5.89
CA THR A 391 -12.40 1.12 6.80
C THR A 391 -12.01 0.57 8.17
N GLY A 392 -10.74 0.16 8.36
CA GLY A 392 -10.16 -0.38 9.60
C GLY A 392 -9.99 0.63 10.75
N VAL A 393 -10.98 1.50 10.98
CA VAL A 393 -10.94 2.52 12.04
C VAL A 393 -10.95 1.86 13.42
N ILE A 394 -9.88 2.08 14.17
CA ILE A 394 -9.67 1.48 15.50
C ILE A 394 -10.53 2.23 16.54
N SER A 395 -11.63 1.60 16.98
CA SER A 395 -12.42 2.02 18.15
C SER A 395 -12.19 1.06 19.34
N GLN A 396 -12.43 1.53 20.57
CA GLN A 396 -12.19 0.73 21.80
C GLN A 396 -13.04 -0.56 21.87
N ASP A 397 -14.19 -0.56 21.20
CA ASP A 397 -15.18 -1.63 21.15
C ASP A 397 -15.19 -2.38 19.80
N GLY A 398 -14.38 -1.97 18.82
CA GLY A 398 -14.41 -2.49 17.45
C GLY A 398 -15.69 -2.18 16.65
N ALA A 399 -16.68 -1.49 17.24
CA ALA A 399 -18.01 -1.31 16.65
C ALA A 399 -17.96 -0.53 15.33
N GLN A 400 -17.04 0.44 15.20
CA GLN A 400 -16.90 1.22 13.98
C GLN A 400 -16.33 0.38 12.82
N GLN A 401 -15.27 -0.39 13.06
CA GLN A 401 -14.69 -1.29 12.06
C GLN A 401 -15.72 -2.33 11.62
N MET A 402 -16.43 -2.96 12.56
CA MET A 402 -17.49 -3.92 12.26
C MET A 402 -18.64 -3.28 11.47
N GLY A 403 -19.10 -2.08 11.84
CA GLY A 403 -20.15 -1.35 11.11
C GLY A 403 -19.74 -0.98 9.68
N ASN A 404 -18.48 -0.59 9.47
CA ASN A 404 -17.93 -0.34 8.14
C ASN A 404 -17.91 -1.62 7.27
N ILE A 405 -17.37 -2.71 7.81
CA ILE A 405 -17.24 -4.00 7.10
C ILE A 405 -18.62 -4.59 6.80
N ASN A 406 -19.57 -4.54 7.75
CA ASN A 406 -20.96 -4.95 7.51
C ASN A 406 -21.62 -4.12 6.40
N GLY A 407 -21.21 -2.85 6.25
CA GLY A 407 -21.60 -1.99 5.13
C GLY A 407 -21.26 -2.58 3.76
N ILE A 408 -20.01 -3.02 3.61
CA ILE A 408 -19.45 -3.62 2.37
C ILE A 408 -20.00 -5.03 2.14
N LEU A 409 -19.99 -5.86 3.19
CA LEU A 409 -20.48 -7.25 3.11
C LEU A 409 -21.97 -7.30 2.77
N ALA A 410 -22.81 -6.44 3.33
CA ALA A 410 -24.22 -6.38 2.96
C ALA A 410 -24.43 -5.98 1.49
N PHE A 411 -23.56 -5.14 0.92
CA PHE A 411 -23.59 -4.79 -0.49
C PHE A 411 -23.27 -6.00 -1.38
N GLN A 412 -22.19 -6.73 -1.11
CA GLN A 412 -21.82 -7.89 -1.93
C GLN A 412 -22.70 -9.13 -1.68
N LEU A 413 -23.17 -9.36 -0.46
CA LEU A 413 -24.22 -10.34 -0.17
C LEU A 413 -25.50 -10.06 -0.96
N ALA A 414 -25.84 -8.79 -1.19
CA ALA A 414 -27.00 -8.45 -2.01
C ALA A 414 -26.83 -8.86 -3.49
N HIS A 415 -25.63 -8.78 -4.07
CA HIS A 415 -25.36 -9.34 -5.41
C HIS A 415 -25.57 -10.86 -5.43
N ILE A 416 -25.04 -11.58 -4.44
CA ILE A 416 -25.21 -13.04 -4.30
C ILE A 416 -26.70 -13.41 -4.20
N LEU A 417 -27.44 -12.77 -3.29
CA LEU A 417 -28.85 -13.09 -3.04
C LEU A 417 -29.78 -12.73 -4.20
N LEU A 418 -29.42 -11.73 -5.01
CA LEU A 418 -30.15 -11.38 -6.23
C LEU A 418 -29.72 -12.22 -7.45
N SER A 419 -28.78 -13.17 -7.27
CA SER A 419 -28.18 -13.97 -8.35
C SER A 419 -27.57 -13.11 -9.47
N HIS A 420 -26.94 -11.98 -9.10
CA HIS A 420 -26.22 -11.16 -10.06
C HIS A 420 -25.01 -11.91 -10.64
N ARG A 421 -24.55 -11.43 -11.80
CA ARG A 421 -23.81 -12.21 -12.80
C ARG A 421 -22.61 -13.03 -12.28
N LEU A 422 -22.70 -14.35 -12.48
CA LEU A 422 -21.54 -15.17 -12.82
C LEU A 422 -21.69 -15.70 -14.25
N ASP A 423 -20.76 -15.34 -15.14
CA ASP A 423 -20.77 -15.83 -16.52
C ASP A 423 -20.22 -17.26 -16.58
N THR A 424 -21.13 -18.23 -16.78
CA THR A 424 -20.79 -19.66 -16.82
C THR A 424 -19.87 -20.05 -17.98
N LYS A 425 -19.55 -19.15 -18.92
CA LYS A 425 -18.46 -19.38 -19.88
C LYS A 425 -17.11 -19.66 -19.20
N PHE A 426 -16.91 -19.19 -17.97
CA PHE A 426 -15.68 -19.39 -17.22
C PHE A 426 -15.56 -20.78 -16.58
N ALA A 427 -16.62 -21.61 -16.61
CA ALA A 427 -16.53 -23.02 -16.24
C ALA A 427 -15.69 -23.83 -17.25
N PHE A 428 -15.65 -23.40 -18.51
CA PHE A 428 -14.73 -23.95 -19.51
C PHE A 428 -13.30 -23.44 -19.25
N SER A 429 -12.38 -24.35 -18.95
CA SER A 429 -11.01 -24.01 -18.53
C SER A 429 -10.19 -23.29 -19.63
N ASP A 430 -10.48 -23.51 -20.91
CA ASP A 430 -9.85 -22.76 -22.02
C ASP A 430 -10.06 -21.25 -21.91
N ARG A 431 -11.13 -20.81 -21.21
CA ARG A 431 -11.46 -19.39 -21.00
C ARG A 431 -10.66 -18.75 -19.87
N THR A 432 -9.99 -19.52 -19.02
CA THR A 432 -9.07 -19.02 -17.98
C THR A 432 -7.58 -19.27 -18.29
N LEU A 433 -7.28 -20.10 -19.30
CA LEU A 433 -5.92 -20.34 -19.81
C LEU A 433 -5.40 -19.21 -20.72
N PHE A 434 -4.89 -18.15 -20.09
CA PHE A 434 -4.22 -17.02 -20.77
C PHE A 434 -3.00 -16.51 -19.95
N PRO A 435 -2.20 -15.54 -20.42
CA PRO A 435 -1.09 -14.97 -19.64
C PRO A 435 -1.58 -14.10 -18.46
N SER A 436 -0.92 -14.13 -17.30
CA SER A 436 -1.38 -13.39 -16.09
C SER A 436 -1.45 -11.87 -16.29
N THR A 437 -0.77 -11.33 -17.31
CA THR A 437 -0.83 -9.92 -17.72
C THR A 437 -2.12 -9.53 -18.45
N GLU A 438 -2.95 -10.49 -18.88
CA GLU A 438 -4.22 -10.22 -19.57
C GLU A 438 -5.46 -10.25 -18.66
N VAL A 439 -5.31 -10.52 -17.35
CA VAL A 439 -6.43 -10.79 -16.42
C VAL A 439 -7.52 -9.73 -16.46
N PHE A 440 -7.18 -8.44 -16.27
CA PHE A 440 -8.17 -7.36 -16.28
C PHE A 440 -8.90 -7.21 -17.63
N ASN A 441 -8.28 -7.60 -18.74
CA ASN A 441 -8.91 -7.57 -20.07
C ASN A 441 -9.80 -8.80 -20.35
N ARG A 442 -9.57 -9.91 -19.64
CA ARG A 442 -10.22 -11.21 -19.89
C ARG A 442 -11.32 -11.54 -18.88
N LEU A 443 -11.22 -11.01 -17.65
CA LEU A 443 -12.17 -11.17 -16.55
C LEU A 443 -12.80 -9.82 -16.16
N PRO A 444 -13.60 -9.17 -17.01
CA PRO A 444 -14.39 -8.01 -16.59
C PRO A 444 -15.53 -8.50 -15.69
N MET A 445 -15.40 -8.31 -14.38
CA MET A 445 -16.34 -8.82 -13.37
C MET A 445 -17.25 -7.74 -12.77
N HIS A 446 -17.16 -6.49 -13.24
CA HIS A 446 -18.05 -5.39 -12.84
C HIS A 446 -19.52 -5.73 -13.09
N HIS A 447 -20.38 -5.40 -12.13
CA HIS A 447 -21.82 -5.49 -12.28
C HIS A 447 -22.38 -4.31 -13.09
N THR A 448 -23.60 -4.46 -13.62
CA THR A 448 -24.27 -3.35 -14.33
C THR A 448 -24.75 -2.26 -13.36
N ASP A 449 -25.09 -1.09 -13.89
CA ASP A 449 -25.68 0.00 -13.11
C ASP A 449 -27.02 -0.44 -12.46
N GLU A 450 -27.79 -1.25 -13.17
CA GLU A 450 -29.04 -1.86 -12.71
C GLU A 450 -28.79 -2.87 -11.58
N ASP A 451 -27.83 -3.79 -11.75
CA ASP A 451 -27.43 -4.77 -10.73
C ASP A 451 -26.96 -4.04 -9.45
N ASN A 452 -26.04 -3.08 -9.57
CA ASN A 452 -25.51 -2.31 -8.45
C ASN A 452 -26.60 -1.47 -7.75
N THR A 453 -27.57 -0.92 -8.50
CA THR A 453 -28.74 -0.22 -7.91
C THR A 453 -29.65 -1.18 -7.14
N ALA A 454 -29.92 -2.37 -7.69
CA ALA A 454 -30.74 -3.39 -7.04
C ALA A 454 -30.04 -3.95 -5.78
N ALA A 455 -28.74 -4.20 -5.86
CA ALA A 455 -27.92 -4.64 -4.74
C ALA A 455 -27.87 -3.59 -3.64
N ALA A 456 -27.68 -2.30 -3.96
CA ALA A 456 -27.70 -1.22 -2.98
C ALA A 456 -29.03 -1.16 -2.20
N LYS A 457 -30.16 -1.31 -2.91
CA LYS A 457 -31.48 -1.40 -2.26
C LYS A 457 -31.56 -2.62 -1.34
N LYS A 458 -31.14 -3.79 -1.81
CA LYS A 458 -31.23 -5.03 -1.03
C LYS A 458 -30.27 -5.04 0.17
N ALA A 459 -29.11 -4.41 0.06
CA ALA A 459 -28.16 -4.20 1.15
C ALA A 459 -28.74 -3.32 2.27
N MET A 460 -29.55 -2.31 1.93
CA MET A 460 -30.29 -1.53 2.93
C MET A 460 -31.38 -2.36 3.65
N GLU A 461 -32.00 -3.33 2.97
CA GLU A 461 -32.90 -4.30 3.62
C GLU A 461 -32.10 -5.19 4.59
N LEU A 462 -30.97 -5.76 4.16
CA LEU A 462 -30.11 -6.61 5.01
C LEU A 462 -29.61 -5.86 6.25
N GLN A 463 -29.22 -4.60 6.11
CA GLN A 463 -28.79 -3.75 7.23
C GLN A 463 -29.95 -3.28 8.12
N SER A 464 -31.22 -3.55 7.78
CA SER A 464 -32.36 -3.18 8.64
C SER A 464 -32.61 -4.16 9.79
N ALA A 465 -31.89 -5.27 9.84
CA ALA A 465 -31.91 -6.21 10.96
C ALA A 465 -31.54 -5.51 12.29
N LYS A 466 -32.26 -5.85 13.36
CA LYS A 466 -32.16 -5.20 14.67
C LYS A 466 -30.76 -5.33 15.28
N GLU A 467 -30.12 -6.46 15.05
CA GLU A 467 -28.76 -6.80 15.51
C GLU A 467 -27.67 -5.94 14.84
N LEU A 468 -28.01 -5.25 13.75
CA LEU A 468 -27.14 -4.32 13.02
C LEU A 468 -27.49 -2.84 13.29
N GLU A 469 -28.52 -2.55 14.09
CA GLU A 469 -29.00 -1.19 14.36
C GLU A 469 -27.89 -0.31 14.98
N GLY A 470 -27.75 0.90 14.45
CA GLY A 470 -26.69 1.85 14.83
C GLY A 470 -25.37 1.64 14.07
N GLY A 471 -25.09 0.44 13.56
CA GLY A 471 -23.87 0.17 12.78
C GLY A 471 -23.80 0.93 11.44
N GLN A 472 -24.96 1.23 10.85
CA GLN A 472 -25.11 1.91 9.56
C GLN A 472 -24.45 3.31 9.53
N GLN A 473 -24.39 3.97 10.69
CA GLN A 473 -23.84 5.33 10.81
C GLN A 473 -22.34 5.37 10.51
N TYR A 474 -21.63 4.27 10.77
CA TYR A 474 -20.17 4.19 10.60
C TYR A 474 -19.81 4.14 9.11
N PHE A 475 -20.38 3.20 8.35
CA PHE A 475 -20.12 3.16 6.91
C PHE A 475 -20.69 4.40 6.21
N GLY A 476 -21.83 4.94 6.69
CA GLY A 476 -22.33 6.23 6.22
C GLY A 476 -21.36 7.41 6.45
N LEU A 477 -20.58 7.39 7.54
CA LEU A 477 -19.57 8.42 7.86
C LEU A 477 -18.34 8.28 6.95
N TYR A 478 -17.91 7.05 6.70
CA TYR A 478 -16.87 6.72 5.72
C TYR A 478 -17.28 7.17 4.31
N LEU A 479 -18.51 6.87 3.89
CA LEU A 479 -19.07 7.32 2.60
C LEU A 479 -19.21 8.85 2.51
N LYS A 480 -19.53 9.55 3.61
CA LYS A 480 -19.47 11.03 3.65
C LYS A 480 -18.05 11.55 3.40
N GLN A 481 -17.05 10.92 4.00
CA GLN A 481 -15.65 11.31 3.81
C GLN A 481 -15.22 11.09 2.37
N LEU A 482 -15.54 9.92 1.81
CA LEU A 482 -15.28 9.59 0.42
C LEU A 482 -15.93 10.60 -0.52
N GLN A 483 -17.21 10.96 -0.30
CA GLN A 483 -17.95 11.94 -1.11
C GLN A 483 -17.25 13.31 -1.21
N GLN A 484 -16.54 13.74 -0.17
CA GLN A 484 -15.76 14.99 -0.20
C GLN A 484 -14.49 14.89 -1.05
N GLN A 485 -13.99 13.68 -1.30
CA GLN A 485 -12.69 13.40 -1.93
C GLN A 485 -12.76 12.69 -3.30
N VAL A 486 -13.91 12.11 -3.74
CA VAL A 486 -14.05 11.39 -5.03
C VAL A 486 -13.46 12.16 -6.22
N LYS A 487 -13.67 13.49 -6.25
CA LYS A 487 -13.20 14.33 -7.37
C LYS A 487 -11.68 14.51 -7.42
N GLN A 488 -10.99 14.29 -6.30
CA GLN A 488 -9.53 14.37 -6.15
C GLN A 488 -8.86 12.99 -6.09
N LEU A 489 -9.60 11.95 -5.71
CA LEU A 489 -9.12 10.58 -5.57
C LEU A 489 -9.78 9.71 -6.65
N LYS A 490 -9.47 9.96 -7.91
CA LYS A 490 -10.06 9.27 -9.04
C LYS A 490 -9.54 7.85 -9.16
N ALA A 491 -8.23 7.68 -9.17
CA ALA A 491 -7.59 6.37 -9.34
C ALA A 491 -7.92 5.43 -8.17
N LEU A 492 -8.10 5.97 -6.96
CA LEU A 492 -8.57 5.22 -5.78
C LEU A 492 -10.04 4.79 -5.90
N ASN A 493 -10.87 5.48 -6.68
CA ASN A 493 -12.28 5.15 -6.92
C ASN A 493 -12.53 4.45 -8.26
N GLU A 494 -11.47 4.14 -9.03
CA GLU A 494 -11.54 3.42 -10.31
C GLU A 494 -11.22 1.94 -10.04
N PRO A 495 -12.22 1.04 -10.02
CA PRO A 495 -11.98 -0.38 -9.71
C PRO A 495 -11.25 -1.08 -10.86
N LEU A 496 -10.40 -2.06 -10.53
CA LEU A 496 -9.63 -2.81 -11.52
C LEU A 496 -10.40 -4.01 -12.10
N ILE A 497 -11.32 -4.58 -11.31
CA ILE A 497 -12.07 -5.79 -11.69
C ILE A 497 -13.49 -5.84 -11.14
N GLY A 498 -13.75 -5.23 -9.97
CA GLY A 498 -15.01 -5.30 -9.25
C GLY A 498 -15.82 -4.00 -9.21
N ASP A 499 -16.75 -3.90 -8.28
CA ASP A 499 -17.60 -2.74 -8.13
C ASP A 499 -16.93 -1.71 -7.19
N GLY A 500 -16.77 -0.49 -7.70
CA GLY A 500 -16.35 0.66 -6.90
C GLY A 500 -17.50 1.18 -6.03
N LEU A 501 -17.20 2.01 -5.03
CA LEU A 501 -18.21 2.60 -4.14
C LEU A 501 -19.06 3.71 -4.80
N VAL A 502 -18.58 4.24 -5.93
CA VAL A 502 -19.28 5.18 -6.81
C VAL A 502 -19.56 4.55 -8.16
N LYS A 503 -20.51 5.13 -8.92
CA LYS A 503 -20.83 4.62 -10.27
C LYS A 503 -19.65 4.68 -11.24
N SER A 504 -18.94 5.80 -11.31
CA SER A 504 -17.76 5.98 -12.18
C SER A 504 -16.94 7.22 -11.84
N ASP A 505 -15.81 7.40 -12.53
CA ASP A 505 -14.99 8.63 -12.51
C ASP A 505 -15.74 9.90 -12.97
N ARG A 506 -16.84 9.72 -13.72
CA ARG A 506 -17.71 10.76 -14.30
C ARG A 506 -18.98 10.98 -13.50
N ASP A 507 -19.53 9.93 -12.91
CA ASP A 507 -20.69 9.98 -12.02
C ASP A 507 -20.28 9.56 -10.59
N PRO A 508 -19.96 10.54 -9.71
CA PRO A 508 -19.54 10.29 -8.33
C PRO A 508 -20.72 9.93 -7.40
N THR A 509 -21.87 9.50 -7.94
CA THR A 509 -22.99 9.00 -7.14
C THR A 509 -22.59 7.72 -6.42
N LEU A 510 -22.75 7.71 -5.10
CA LEU A 510 -22.48 6.55 -4.25
C LEU A 510 -23.62 5.54 -4.37
N TRP A 511 -23.31 4.24 -4.50
CA TRP A 511 -24.33 3.19 -4.50
C TRP A 511 -25.11 3.17 -3.19
N MET A 512 -24.40 3.13 -2.07
CA MET A 512 -24.97 3.08 -0.71
C MET A 512 -25.30 4.48 -0.15
N ALA A 513 -25.70 5.43 -0.99
CA ALA A 513 -26.00 6.82 -0.59
C ALA A 513 -27.06 6.93 0.53
N ALA A 514 -27.94 5.94 0.70
CA ALA A 514 -28.89 5.92 1.81
C ALA A 514 -28.21 5.91 3.20
N LEU A 515 -27.04 5.27 3.35
CA LEU A 515 -26.28 5.22 4.60
C LEU A 515 -25.70 6.58 5.01
N VAL A 516 -25.39 7.45 4.04
CA VAL A 516 -24.94 8.83 4.29
C VAL A 516 -25.97 9.59 5.16
N THR A 517 -27.27 9.30 5.01
CA THR A 517 -28.33 9.93 5.82
C THR A 517 -28.38 9.43 7.27
N LYS A 518 -27.79 8.25 7.57
CA LYS A 518 -27.72 7.65 8.90
C LYS A 518 -26.51 8.13 9.72
N ALA A 519 -25.51 8.70 9.05
CA ALA A 519 -24.26 9.12 9.68
C ALA A 519 -24.35 10.52 10.32
N PRO A 520 -23.57 10.78 11.40
CA PRO A 520 -23.34 12.13 11.89
C PRO A 520 -22.67 13.01 10.82
N ASN A 521 -22.67 14.33 11.00
CA ASN A 521 -21.96 15.23 10.11
C ASN A 521 -20.45 15.12 10.34
N LEU A 522 -19.67 15.32 9.27
CA LEU A 522 -18.22 15.39 9.36
C LEU A 522 -17.81 16.64 10.15
N ASP A 523 -17.10 16.44 11.25
CA ASP A 523 -16.46 17.48 12.03
C ASP A 523 -14.94 17.29 11.97
N ALA A 524 -14.25 18.24 11.34
CA ALA A 524 -12.79 18.21 11.27
C ALA A 524 -12.14 18.40 12.65
N ASN A 525 -12.79 19.13 13.56
CA ASN A 525 -12.24 19.51 14.87
C ASN A 525 -12.51 18.47 15.96
N ASP A 526 -13.52 17.61 15.81
CA ASP A 526 -13.75 16.50 16.75
C ASP A 526 -12.70 15.40 16.56
N LEU A 527 -11.66 15.41 17.40
CA LEU A 527 -10.60 14.40 17.39
C LEU A 527 -11.06 12.99 17.79
N LYS A 528 -12.32 12.80 18.22
CA LYS A 528 -12.92 11.47 18.44
C LYS A 528 -13.59 10.91 17.18
N GLN A 529 -13.92 11.76 16.22
CA GLN A 529 -14.55 11.35 14.98
C GLN A 529 -13.49 11.07 13.90
N GLN A 530 -13.09 9.81 13.77
CA GLN A 530 -12.28 9.34 12.63
C GLN A 530 -13.22 8.71 11.60
N SER A 531 -13.18 9.18 10.35
CA SER A 531 -14.12 8.77 9.29
C SER A 531 -13.57 7.69 8.36
N ALA A 532 -12.28 7.75 8.04
CA ALA A 532 -11.52 6.76 7.29
C ALA A 532 -10.06 6.77 7.76
N MET A 533 -9.38 5.63 7.64
CA MET A 533 -7.95 5.51 7.91
C MET A 533 -7.09 5.89 6.69
N PRO A 534 -5.77 6.11 6.88
CA PRO A 534 -4.79 6.08 5.80
C PRO A 534 -4.73 4.72 5.09
N LEU A 535 -4.20 4.71 3.86
CA LEU A 535 -3.94 3.48 3.11
C LEU A 535 -2.80 2.66 3.73
N SER A 536 -2.76 1.34 3.50
CA SER A 536 -1.72 0.44 4.04
C SER A 536 -1.56 0.45 5.59
N SER A 537 -2.64 0.78 6.31
CA SER A 537 -2.64 0.97 7.77
C SER A 537 -2.91 -0.31 8.59
N PHE A 538 -3.70 -1.25 8.05
CA PHE A 538 -4.22 -2.43 8.75
C PHE A 538 -3.69 -3.76 8.20
N LEU A 539 -3.50 -3.89 6.88
CA LEU A 539 -3.04 -5.11 6.20
C LEU A 539 -1.64 -4.92 5.60
N ARG A 540 -0.86 -6.00 5.53
CA ARG A 540 0.48 -5.99 4.93
C ARG A 540 0.79 -7.30 4.20
N HIS A 541 1.28 -7.18 2.97
CA HIS A 541 1.83 -8.28 2.18
C HIS A 541 3.07 -8.90 2.84
N ASP A 542 3.11 -10.22 2.86
CA ASP A 542 4.34 -10.97 2.68
C ASP A 542 4.77 -10.86 1.21
N PRO A 543 5.97 -10.34 0.91
CA PRO A 543 6.35 -10.10 -0.47
C PRO A 543 6.70 -11.41 -1.21
N TRP A 544 6.99 -12.50 -0.51
CA TRP A 544 7.30 -13.78 -1.16
C TRP A 544 6.04 -14.45 -1.69
N SER A 545 5.08 -14.74 -0.80
CA SER A 545 3.85 -15.46 -1.15
C SER A 545 2.74 -14.57 -1.71
N GLY A 546 2.73 -13.29 -1.34
CA GLY A 546 1.57 -12.41 -1.51
C GLY A 546 0.70 -12.32 -0.25
N GLN A 547 0.97 -13.12 0.78
CA GLN A 547 0.02 -13.33 1.88
C GLN A 547 -0.19 -12.11 2.77
N LEU A 548 -1.45 -11.77 3.04
CA LEU A 548 -1.79 -10.65 3.90
C LEU A 548 -1.69 -11.05 5.38
N THR A 549 -1.09 -10.15 6.13
CA THR A 549 -0.93 -10.25 7.58
C THR A 549 -1.54 -9.02 8.25
N VAL A 550 -2.37 -9.25 9.28
CA VAL A 550 -2.99 -8.18 10.07
C VAL A 550 -1.93 -7.47 10.90
N ARG A 551 -1.83 -6.15 10.73
CA ARG A 551 -0.92 -5.27 11.44
C ARG A 551 -1.51 -4.92 12.81
N HIS A 552 -0.85 -5.39 13.85
CA HIS A 552 -1.12 -5.00 15.23
C HIS A 552 -0.37 -3.69 15.54
N SER A 553 -0.86 -2.59 14.98
CA SER A 553 -0.34 -1.24 15.21
C SER A 553 -0.76 -0.72 16.60
N ALA A 554 0.09 0.04 17.28
CA ALA A 554 -0.30 0.74 18.50
C ALA A 554 -1.30 1.85 18.15
N TYR A 555 -2.27 2.10 19.03
CA TYR A 555 -3.16 3.25 18.89
C TYR A 555 -2.41 4.52 19.29
N GLU A 556 -2.20 5.42 18.33
CA GLU A 556 -1.67 6.76 18.57
C GLU A 556 -2.84 7.77 18.63
N PRO A 557 -2.97 8.56 19.71
CA PRO A 557 -4.06 9.52 19.84
C PRO A 557 -3.87 10.70 18.88
N LEU A 558 -4.94 11.07 18.17
CA LEU A 558 -4.96 12.27 17.32
C LEU A 558 -4.72 13.53 18.18
N LEU A 559 -3.77 14.37 17.77
CA LEU A 559 -3.41 15.61 18.46
C LEU A 559 -4.02 16.84 17.77
N SER A 560 -4.35 16.72 16.49
CA SER A 560 -4.87 17.77 15.62
C SER A 560 -5.74 17.20 14.50
N PRO A 561 -6.57 18.02 13.83
CA PRO A 561 -7.34 17.60 12.65
C PRO A 561 -6.48 17.01 11.54
N ALA A 562 -5.24 17.48 11.38
CA ALA A 562 -4.30 17.01 10.36
C ALA A 562 -3.94 15.52 10.52
N ASP A 563 -3.97 15.00 11.75
CA ASP A 563 -3.59 13.62 12.05
C ASP A 563 -4.65 12.60 11.57
N LYS A 564 -5.86 13.06 11.21
CA LYS A 564 -6.94 12.20 10.70
C LYS A 564 -6.56 11.49 9.39
N MET A 565 -5.85 12.18 8.49
CA MET A 565 -5.26 11.61 7.26
C MET A 565 -6.18 10.65 6.44
N PRO A 566 -7.47 10.97 6.19
CA PRO A 566 -8.39 10.05 5.52
C PRO A 566 -7.98 9.79 4.06
N PHE A 567 -7.79 8.50 3.72
CA PHE A 567 -7.29 8.03 2.42
C PHE A 567 -5.89 8.54 2.03
N ASP A 568 -5.13 9.12 2.96
CA ASP A 568 -3.79 9.66 2.67
C ASP A 568 -2.74 8.55 2.65
N ILE A 569 -1.64 8.77 1.94
CA ILE A 569 -0.44 7.92 2.02
C ILE A 569 0.35 8.31 3.27
N THR A 570 0.85 7.32 4.03
CA THR A 570 1.68 7.54 5.21
C THR A 570 3.06 6.88 5.10
N PRO A 571 4.09 7.37 5.82
CA PRO A 571 5.41 6.74 5.84
C PRO A 571 5.35 5.31 6.38
N VAL A 572 6.01 4.38 5.69
CA VAL A 572 6.05 2.98 6.12
C VAL A 572 7.08 2.77 7.22
N TYR A 573 6.66 2.18 8.33
CA TYR A 573 7.54 1.67 9.39
C TYR A 573 7.16 0.22 9.71
N LEU A 574 8.10 -0.72 9.51
CA LEU A 574 7.87 -2.14 9.71
C LEU A 574 8.52 -2.64 11.01
N LYS A 575 7.75 -3.37 11.83
CA LYS A 575 8.29 -4.22 12.89
C LYS A 575 8.88 -5.48 12.25
N LEU A 576 10.18 -5.44 11.95
CA LEU A 576 10.88 -6.57 11.34
C LEU A 576 11.11 -7.70 12.37
N ASN A 577 11.05 -8.93 11.88
CA ASN A 577 11.46 -10.14 12.58
C ASN A 577 12.23 -11.02 11.61
N TYR A 578 13.03 -11.96 12.12
CA TYR A 578 13.59 -13.02 11.30
C TYR A 578 12.45 -13.93 10.81
N TYR A 579 12.68 -14.53 9.65
CA TYR A 579 11.82 -15.58 9.14
C TYR A 579 11.70 -16.70 10.16
N GLN A 580 10.47 -17.07 10.46
CA GLN A 580 10.14 -18.28 11.21
C GLN A 580 9.49 -19.22 10.22
N GLU A 581 10.07 -20.41 10.06
CA GLU A 581 9.43 -21.47 9.30
C GLU A 581 8.09 -21.77 9.98
N ALA A 582 7.01 -21.77 9.20
CA ALA A 582 5.68 -22.06 9.74
C ALA A 582 5.74 -23.43 10.39
N ALA A 583 5.49 -23.50 11.70
CA ALA A 583 5.46 -24.77 12.42
C ALA A 583 4.49 -25.68 11.66
N GLN A 584 4.99 -26.81 11.14
CA GLN A 584 4.15 -27.78 10.46
C GLN A 584 3.03 -28.15 11.44
N THR A 585 1.83 -27.68 11.15
CA THR A 585 0.63 -28.08 11.87
C THR A 585 0.42 -29.54 11.54
N SER A 586 1.02 -30.40 12.38
CA SER A 586 0.78 -31.82 12.40
C SER A 586 -0.72 -32.03 12.54
N ALA A 587 -1.36 -32.36 11.42
CA ALA A 587 -2.76 -32.78 11.36
C ALA A 587 -2.87 -34.11 12.11
N SER A 588 -3.04 -34.02 13.43
CA SER A 588 -3.36 -35.15 14.28
C SER A 588 -4.85 -35.43 14.16
N ASN A 589 -5.19 -36.34 13.25
CA ASN A 589 -6.41 -37.17 13.14
C ASN A 589 -7.70 -36.64 13.77
#